data_AF-A0A7H4MGM3-F1
#
_entry.id   AF-A0A7H4MGM3-F1
#
_cell.length_a   1.000
_cell.length_b   1.000
_cell.length_c   1.000
_cell.angle_alpha   90.00
_cell.angle_beta   90.00
_cell.angle_gamma   90.00
#
_symmetry.space_group_name_H-M   'P 1'
#
loop_
_entity.id
_entity.type
_entity.pdbx_description
1 polymer ?
#
loop_
_entity_poly.entity_id
_entity_poly.type
_entity_poly.pdbx_seq_one_letter_code
_entity_poly.pdbx_strand_id
1 'polypeptide(L)'
;MPSSNQARAESKLAPGDSGRQQQLAQRQLVSRQDLDTAATDLAVKQAQIGTIEAQIKRNQATLDTAKTNLDYTRILAPMAGEVTQITTLQGQTVIAAQQAPNILTLADLSTMLVKAQVSEADVIHLRPGAKGVVYRAGGSADSL
;
A
#
# COMPACT_ATOMS: atom_id res chain seq x y z
N MET A 1 -12.45 19.00 10.02
CA MET A 1 -12.53 18.32 11.33
C MET A 1 -13.66 18.80 12.26
N PRO A 2 -14.10 20.09 12.31
CA PRO A 2 -15.15 20.50 13.24
C PRO A 2 -16.52 19.85 12.96
N SER A 3 -16.84 19.53 11.70
CA SER A 3 -18.10 18.88 11.30
C SER A 3 -18.26 17.44 11.81
N SER A 4 -17.18 16.67 11.96
CA SER A 4 -17.25 15.30 12.50
C SER A 4 -17.54 15.31 14.01
N ASN A 5 -16.91 16.25 14.74
CA ASN A 5 -17.16 16.40 16.17
C ASN A 5 -18.57 16.91 16.45
N GLN A 6 -19.08 17.82 15.62
CA GLN A 6 -20.47 18.28 15.67
C GLN A 6 -21.46 17.14 15.41
N ALA A 7 -21.27 16.36 14.33
CA ALA A 7 -22.14 15.21 14.03
C ALA A 7 -22.12 14.14 15.14
N ARG A 8 -20.95 13.86 15.73
CA ARG A 8 -20.81 12.95 16.88
C ARG A 8 -21.47 13.50 18.14
N ALA A 9 -21.42 14.81 18.37
CA ALA A 9 -22.08 15.45 19.51
C ALA A 9 -23.60 15.40 19.37
N GLU A 10 -24.14 15.71 18.18
CA GLU A 10 -25.58 15.64 17.90
C GLU A 10 -26.13 14.20 18.03
N SER A 11 -25.41 13.20 17.51
CA SER A 11 -25.82 11.81 17.64
C SER A 11 -25.71 11.26 19.07
N LYS A 12 -24.95 11.89 19.97
CA LYS A 12 -24.91 11.49 21.39
C LYS A 12 -26.15 11.96 22.17
N LEU A 13 -26.78 13.04 21.71
CA LEU A 13 -27.98 13.60 22.33
C LEU A 13 -29.25 12.86 21.86
N ALA A 14 -29.31 12.46 20.59
CA ALA A 14 -30.48 11.80 19.99
C ALA A 14 -31.00 10.53 20.72
N PRO A 15 -30.14 9.61 21.23
CA PRO A 15 -30.59 8.43 21.99
C PRO A 15 -31.27 8.79 23.31
N GLY A 16 -30.79 9.84 23.98
CA GLY A 16 -31.37 10.30 25.24
C GLY A 16 -32.77 10.88 25.04
N ASP A 17 -32.98 11.58 23.93
CA ASP A 17 -34.28 12.16 23.58
C ASP A 17 -35.27 11.09 23.10
N SER A 18 -34.83 10.15 22.26
CA SER A 18 -35.65 9.02 21.82
C SER A 18 -36.07 8.12 23.00
N GLY A 19 -35.15 7.81 23.93
CA GLY A 19 -35.45 7.04 25.13
C GLY A 19 -36.44 7.76 26.07
N ARG A 20 -36.34 9.10 26.18
CA ARG A 20 -37.29 9.91 26.94
C ARG A 20 -38.68 9.89 26.29
N GLN A 21 -38.76 10.01 24.97
CA GLN A 21 -40.03 9.92 24.24
C GLN A 21 -40.65 8.52 24.37
N GLN A 22 -39.86 7.45 24.32
CA GLN A 22 -40.34 6.07 24.56
C GLN A 22 -40.99 5.90 25.94
N GLN A 23 -40.38 6.45 26.99
CA GLN A 23 -40.95 6.40 28.34
C GLN A 23 -42.25 7.19 28.46
N LEU A 24 -42.34 8.36 27.82
CA LEU A 24 -43.55 9.18 27.80
C LEU A 24 -44.68 8.49 27.01
N ALA A 25 -44.35 7.77 25.93
CA ALA A 25 -45.31 7.06 25.12
C ALA A 25 -45.90 5.84 25.82
N GLN A 26 -45.09 5.11 26.61
CA GLN A 26 -45.58 4.05 27.49
C GLN A 26 -46.59 4.56 28.52
N ARG A 27 -46.47 5.84 28.91
CA ARG A 27 -47.42 6.53 29.79
C ARG A 27 -48.56 7.22 29.03
N GLN A 28 -48.70 7.00 27.72
CA GLN A 28 -49.69 7.64 26.83
C GLN A 28 -49.64 9.18 26.82
N LEU A 29 -48.49 9.78 27.16
CA LEU A 29 -48.30 11.23 27.24
C LEU A 29 -47.85 11.87 25.91
N VAL A 30 -47.50 11.07 24.91
CA VAL A 30 -47.04 11.51 23.57
C VAL A 30 -47.64 10.63 22.48
N SER A 31 -47.80 11.19 21.28
CA SER A 31 -48.37 10.48 20.14
C SER A 31 -47.40 9.45 19.56
N ARG A 32 -47.92 8.40 18.93
CA ARG A 32 -47.10 7.46 18.14
C ARG A 32 -46.31 8.16 17.03
N GLN A 33 -46.87 9.24 16.48
CA GLN A 33 -46.22 10.03 15.44
C GLN A 33 -44.94 10.72 15.94
N ASP A 34 -44.94 11.21 17.19
CA ASP A 34 -43.76 11.87 17.78
C ASP A 34 -42.65 10.84 18.01
N LEU A 35 -43.01 9.64 18.48
CA LEU A 35 -42.07 8.52 18.62
C LEU A 35 -41.42 8.11 17.31
N ASP A 36 -42.23 7.92 16.26
CA ASP A 36 -41.72 7.51 14.95
C ASP A 36 -40.81 8.59 14.38
N THR A 37 -41.13 9.87 14.60
CA THR A 37 -40.28 10.99 14.22
C THR A 37 -38.93 10.95 14.96
N ALA A 38 -38.95 10.79 16.28
CA ALA A 38 -37.73 10.71 17.09
C ALA A 38 -36.84 9.49 16.75
N ALA A 39 -37.46 8.35 16.43
CA ALA A 39 -36.75 7.15 15.99
C ALA A 39 -36.12 7.34 14.60
N THR A 40 -36.84 7.99 13.68
CA THR A 40 -36.36 8.28 12.33
C THR A 40 -35.20 9.29 12.38
N ASP A 41 -35.32 10.34 13.19
CA ASP A 41 -34.24 11.33 13.38
C ASP A 41 -32.97 10.69 13.92
N LEU A 42 -33.09 9.77 14.88
CA LEU A 42 -31.94 9.01 15.40
C LEU A 42 -31.27 8.18 14.29
N ALA A 43 -32.06 7.49 13.46
CA ALA A 43 -31.55 6.69 12.36
C ALA A 43 -30.83 7.56 11.30
N VAL A 44 -31.39 8.74 10.98
CA VAL A 44 -30.77 9.71 10.04
C VAL A 44 -29.42 10.19 10.59
N LYS A 45 -29.36 10.59 11.86
CA LYS A 45 -28.11 11.07 12.48
C LYS A 45 -27.04 9.97 12.55
N GLN A 46 -27.43 8.73 12.81
CA GLN A 46 -26.51 7.59 12.76
C GLN A 46 -25.98 7.32 11.33
N ALA A 47 -26.86 7.35 10.32
CA ALA A 47 -26.45 7.20 8.92
C ALA A 47 -25.51 8.33 8.47
N GLN A 48 -25.70 9.53 8.99
CA GLN A 48 -24.84 10.68 8.70
C GLN A 48 -23.44 10.52 9.27
N ILE A 49 -23.29 9.93 10.47
CA ILE A 49 -21.98 9.54 11.01
C ILE A 49 -21.31 8.52 10.10
N GLY A 50 -22.03 7.48 9.68
CA GLY A 50 -21.48 6.46 8.78
C GLY A 50 -20.95 7.06 7.46
N THR A 51 -21.68 8.02 6.91
CA THR A 51 -21.25 8.76 5.71
C THR A 51 -19.96 9.56 5.95
N ILE A 52 -19.87 10.27 7.08
CA ILE A 52 -18.68 11.05 7.45
C ILE A 52 -17.48 10.12 7.71
N GLU A 53 -17.68 8.98 8.37
CA GLU A 53 -16.63 7.99 8.60
C GLU A 53 -16.11 7.39 7.29
N ALA A 54 -17.00 7.07 6.35
CA ALA A 54 -16.61 6.64 5.02
C ALA A 54 -15.78 7.71 4.28
N GLN A 55 -16.14 8.98 4.41
CA GLN A 55 -15.40 10.09 3.83
C GLN A 55 -14.02 10.29 4.48
N ILE A 56 -13.92 10.13 5.80
CA ILE A 56 -12.64 10.13 6.52
C ILE A 56 -11.75 8.99 6.01
N LYS A 57 -12.28 7.78 5.91
CA LYS A 57 -11.55 6.61 5.42
C LYS A 57 -11.06 6.80 3.99
N ARG A 58 -11.89 7.39 3.13
CA ARG A 58 -11.50 7.76 1.76
C ARG A 58 -10.33 8.76 1.77
N ASN A 59 -10.42 9.81 2.57
CA ASN A 59 -9.37 10.83 2.64
C ASN A 59 -8.07 10.28 3.25
N GLN A 60 -8.15 9.37 4.22
CA GLN A 60 -6.99 8.64 4.74
C GLN A 60 -6.32 7.81 3.65
N ALA A 61 -7.09 7.07 2.85
CA ALA A 61 -6.54 6.31 1.73
C ALA A 61 -5.86 7.22 0.69
N THR A 62 -6.44 8.40 0.40
CA THR A 62 -5.81 9.40 -0.48
C THR A 62 -4.51 9.94 0.12
N LEU A 63 -4.48 10.20 1.44
CA LEU A 63 -3.28 10.64 2.14
C LEU A 63 -2.18 9.58 2.07
N ASP A 64 -2.53 8.31 2.27
CA ASP A 64 -1.57 7.20 2.22
C ASP A 64 -1.03 7.03 0.79
N THR A 65 -1.90 7.14 -0.23
CA THR A 65 -1.47 7.17 -1.64
C THR A 65 -0.50 8.32 -1.91
N ALA A 66 -0.79 9.52 -1.38
CA ALA A 66 0.09 10.68 -1.54
C ALA A 66 1.44 10.48 -0.85
N LYS A 67 1.48 9.83 0.32
CA LYS A 67 2.73 9.45 0.99
C LYS A 67 3.52 8.42 0.19
N THR A 68 2.87 7.38 -0.34
CA THR A 68 3.52 6.39 -1.20
C THR A 68 4.13 7.04 -2.45
N ASN A 69 3.41 7.99 -3.08
CA ASN A 69 3.95 8.76 -4.21
C ASN A 69 5.16 9.61 -3.82
N LEU A 70 5.19 10.17 -2.61
CA LEU A 70 6.35 10.87 -2.08
C LEU A 70 7.51 9.89 -1.83
N ASP A 71 7.25 8.70 -1.32
CA ASP A 71 8.30 7.69 -1.11
C ASP A 71 8.92 7.22 -2.44
N TYR A 72 8.15 7.15 -3.54
CA TYR A 72 8.70 6.89 -4.88
C TYR A 72 9.67 7.98 -5.38
N THR A 73 9.72 9.17 -4.75
CA THR A 73 10.74 10.19 -5.07
C THR A 73 12.11 9.85 -4.49
N ARG A 74 12.18 8.94 -3.52
CA ARG A 74 13.44 8.44 -2.94
C ARG A 74 13.71 7.03 -3.44
N ILE A 75 14.74 6.90 -4.26
CA ILE A 75 15.18 5.60 -4.75
C ILE A 75 16.03 4.92 -3.67
N LEU A 76 15.46 3.90 -3.03
CA LEU A 76 16.14 3.05 -2.05
C LEU A 76 16.64 1.78 -2.74
N ALA A 77 17.81 1.28 -2.31
CA ALA A 77 18.34 0.01 -2.81
C ALA A 77 17.46 -1.17 -2.35
N PRO A 78 17.01 -2.06 -3.26
CA PRO A 78 16.15 -3.20 -2.89
C PRO A 78 16.92 -4.33 -2.19
N MET A 79 18.25 -4.36 -2.33
CA MET A 79 19.13 -5.37 -1.73
C MET A 79 20.49 -4.76 -1.38
N ALA A 80 21.20 -5.37 -0.42
CA ALA A 80 22.61 -5.08 -0.19
C ALA A 80 23.44 -5.66 -1.35
N GLY A 81 24.38 -4.88 -1.85
CA GLY A 81 25.22 -5.23 -2.99
C GLY A 81 26.13 -4.06 -3.37
N GLU A 82 26.99 -4.28 -4.36
CA GLU A 82 27.86 -3.23 -4.87
C GLU A 82 27.21 -2.56 -6.08
N VAL A 83 27.41 -1.25 -6.23
CA VAL A 83 26.91 -0.50 -7.39
C VAL A 83 27.82 -0.80 -8.57
N THR A 84 27.35 -1.63 -9.50
CA THR A 84 28.16 -2.06 -10.66
C THR A 84 28.13 -1.07 -11.80
N GLN A 85 27.04 -0.32 -11.96
CA GLN A 85 26.88 0.65 -13.04
C GLN A 85 25.89 1.75 -12.65
N ILE A 86 26.30 3.02 -12.85
CA ILE A 86 25.44 4.20 -12.76
C ILE A 86 25.08 4.59 -14.20
N THR A 87 23.83 4.34 -14.59
CA THR A 87 23.38 4.55 -15.98
C THR A 87 22.78 5.94 -16.19
N THR A 88 22.35 6.63 -15.13
CA THR A 88 21.80 7.99 -15.20
C THR A 88 22.61 8.94 -14.31
N LEU A 89 23.13 10.02 -14.90
CA LEU A 89 23.86 11.06 -14.17
C LEU A 89 22.89 12.05 -13.48
N GLN A 90 23.31 12.59 -12.34
CA GLN A 90 22.57 13.61 -11.61
C GLN A 90 22.31 14.83 -12.52
N GLY A 91 21.02 15.16 -12.75
CA GLY A 91 20.61 16.32 -13.56
C GLY A 91 19.98 16.01 -14.92
N GLN A 92 19.89 14.74 -15.34
CA GLN A 92 19.11 14.36 -16.52
C GLN A 92 17.61 14.25 -16.21
N THR A 93 16.77 14.83 -17.07
CA THR A 93 15.31 14.68 -17.01
C THR A 93 14.92 13.26 -17.41
N VAL A 94 14.52 12.44 -16.44
CA VAL A 94 14.02 11.08 -16.68
C VAL A 94 12.50 11.12 -16.77
N ILE A 95 11.95 10.71 -17.92
CA ILE A 95 10.51 10.54 -18.11
C ILE A 95 10.15 9.09 -17.79
N ALA A 96 9.67 8.83 -16.58
CA ALA A 96 9.28 7.49 -16.13
C ALA A 96 7.91 7.00 -16.67
N ALA A 97 7.31 7.73 -17.62
CA ALA A 97 5.94 7.48 -18.10
C ALA A 97 5.81 6.35 -19.15
N GLN A 98 6.88 6.01 -19.87
CA GLN A 98 6.83 4.99 -20.94
C GLN A 98 7.72 3.76 -20.66
N GLN A 99 8.87 3.96 -20.01
CA GLN A 99 9.77 2.88 -19.61
C GLN A 99 10.36 3.24 -18.24
N ALA A 100 10.42 2.27 -17.31
CA ALA A 100 11.11 2.47 -16.04
C ALA A 100 12.61 2.67 -16.32
N PRO A 101 13.17 3.88 -16.12
CA PRO A 101 14.56 4.13 -16.42
C PRO A 101 15.44 3.34 -15.45
N ASN A 102 16.47 2.68 -15.96
CA ASN A 102 17.46 2.04 -15.11
C ASN A 102 18.40 3.12 -14.56
N ILE A 103 18.19 3.52 -13.30
CA ILE A 103 18.98 4.58 -12.66
C ILE A 103 20.35 4.03 -12.24
N LEU A 104 20.36 2.83 -11.65
CA LEU A 104 21.52 2.18 -11.09
C LEU A 104 21.33 0.67 -11.13
N THR A 105 22.42 -0.06 -11.36
CA THR A 105 22.44 -1.53 -11.28
C THR A 105 23.23 -1.93 -10.04
N LEU A 106 22.58 -2.68 -9.14
CA LEU A 106 23.25 -3.36 -8.04
C LEU A 106 23.45 -4.82 -8.42
N ALA A 107 24.61 -5.37 -8.07
CA ALA A 107 24.83 -6.80 -8.10
C ALA A 107 25.42 -7.27 -6.77
N ASP A 108 24.98 -8.43 -6.31
CA ASP A 108 25.68 -9.18 -5.29
C ASP A 108 26.78 -10.00 -5.98
N LEU A 109 28.03 -9.66 -5.67
CA LEU A 109 29.21 -10.30 -6.24
C LEU A 109 29.69 -11.51 -5.41
N SER A 110 29.03 -11.82 -4.28
CA SER A 110 29.38 -12.95 -3.42
C SER A 110 29.13 -14.31 -4.08
N THR A 111 28.10 -14.40 -4.94
CA THR A 111 27.70 -15.62 -5.63
C THR A 111 27.56 -15.36 -7.12
N MET A 112 28.35 -16.05 -7.94
CA MET A 112 28.35 -15.89 -9.40
C MET A 112 27.60 -17.05 -10.08
N LEU A 113 26.59 -16.73 -10.90
CA LEU A 113 25.90 -17.70 -11.74
C LEU A 113 26.56 -17.79 -13.12
N VAL A 114 27.14 -18.94 -13.44
CA VAL A 114 27.70 -19.21 -14.77
C VAL A 114 26.63 -19.81 -15.67
N LYS A 115 26.31 -19.12 -16.77
CA LYS A 115 25.43 -19.65 -17.84
C LYS A 115 26.30 -20.26 -18.95
N ALA A 116 26.47 -21.58 -18.93
CA ALA A 116 27.11 -22.31 -20.01
C ALA A 116 26.11 -22.55 -21.16
N GLN A 117 26.44 -22.10 -22.36
CA GLN A 117 25.65 -22.41 -23.55
C GLN A 117 26.04 -23.79 -24.06
N VAL A 118 25.07 -24.70 -24.17
CA VAL A 118 25.27 -26.07 -24.66
C VAL A 118 24.59 -26.25 -26.01
N SER A 119 25.19 -27.07 -26.87
CA SER A 119 24.59 -27.43 -28.16
C SER A 119 23.35 -28.30 -27.94
N GLU A 120 22.35 -28.19 -28.82
CA GLU A 120 21.14 -29.01 -28.79
C GLU A 120 21.46 -30.51 -28.88
N ALA A 121 22.55 -30.89 -29.56
CA ALA A 121 23.01 -32.28 -29.62
C ALA A 121 23.46 -32.82 -28.25
N ASP A 122 23.99 -31.96 -27.38
CA ASP A 122 24.57 -32.34 -26.10
C ASP A 122 23.59 -32.21 -24.93
N VAL A 123 22.46 -31.50 -25.13
CA VAL A 123 21.45 -31.26 -24.09
C VAL A 123 20.85 -32.57 -23.54
N ILE A 124 20.78 -33.62 -24.36
CA ILE A 124 20.25 -34.95 -24.01
C ILE A 124 21.08 -35.61 -22.90
N HIS A 125 22.37 -35.27 -22.81
CA HIS A 125 23.30 -35.84 -21.85
C HIS A 125 23.39 -35.04 -20.54
N LEU A 126 22.74 -33.87 -20.45
CA LEU A 126 22.74 -33.05 -19.23
C LEU A 126 21.63 -33.48 -18.26
N ARG A 127 21.98 -33.56 -16.97
CA ARG A 127 21.03 -33.81 -15.88
C ARG A 127 21.22 -32.79 -14.75
N PRO A 128 20.14 -32.35 -14.08
CA PRO A 128 20.25 -31.53 -12.88
C PRO A 128 21.16 -32.21 -11.83
N GLY A 129 22.10 -31.46 -11.25
CA GLY A 129 23.07 -31.97 -10.29
C GLY A 129 24.32 -32.62 -10.89
N ALA A 130 24.47 -32.62 -12.24
CA ALA A 130 25.70 -33.02 -12.88
C ALA A 130 26.87 -32.14 -12.41
N LYS A 131 27.99 -32.77 -12.02
CA LYS A 131 29.21 -32.05 -11.64
C LYS A 131 29.88 -31.48 -12.88
N GLY A 132 30.29 -30.22 -12.81
CA GLY A 132 31.05 -29.54 -13.87
C GLY A 132 32.16 -28.70 -13.26
N VAL A 133 33.19 -28.44 -14.05
CA VAL A 133 34.28 -27.53 -13.70
C VAL A 133 34.30 -26.38 -14.69
N VAL A 134 34.49 -25.16 -14.21
CA VAL A 134 34.57 -23.95 -15.03
C VAL A 134 35.91 -23.29 -14.77
N TYR A 135 36.62 -22.94 -15.84
CA TYR A 135 37.89 -22.22 -15.78
C TYR A 135 37.69 -20.81 -16.33
N ARG A 136 38.20 -19.79 -15.63
CA ARG A 136 38.21 -18.41 -16.12
C ARG A 136 39.33 -18.25 -17.15
N ALA A 137 39.00 -17.90 -18.38
CA ALA A 137 40.00 -17.58 -19.39
C ALA A 137 40.64 -16.21 -19.07
N GLY A 138 41.93 -16.19 -18.72
CA GLY A 138 42.75 -14.96 -18.65
C GLY A 138 43.08 -14.39 -17.27
N GLY A 139 43.01 -15.16 -16.17
CA GLY A 139 43.44 -14.70 -14.85
C GLY A 139 44.83 -15.23 -14.44
N SER A 140 45.76 -14.33 -14.13
CA SER A 140 46.95 -14.64 -13.32
C SER A 140 46.51 -15.28 -12.01
N ALA A 141 47.22 -16.33 -11.60
CA ALA A 141 46.95 -17.09 -10.40
C ALA A 141 46.95 -16.17 -9.17
N ASP A 142 45.77 -15.84 -8.66
CA ASP A 142 45.60 -15.37 -7.30
C ASP A 142 45.02 -16.53 -6.51
N SER A 143 45.87 -17.10 -5.67
CA SER A 143 45.60 -18.20 -4.77
C SER A 143 44.68 -17.73 -3.64
N LEU A 144 43.58 -18.46 -3.43
CA LEU A 144 42.89 -18.50 -2.14
C LEU A 144 43.80 -19.13 -1.07
#